data_AF-A0A1G2F219-F1
#
_entry.id   AF-A0A1G2F219-F1
#
_cell.length_a   1.000
_cell.length_b   1.000
_cell.length_c   1.000
_cell.angle_alpha   90.00
_cell.angle_beta   90.00
_cell.angle_gamma   90.00
#
_symmetry.space_group_name_H-M   'P 1'
#
loop_
_entity.id
_entity.type
_entity.pdbx_description
1 polymer ?
#
loop_
_entity_poly.entity_id
_entity_poly.type
_entity_poly.pdbx_seq_one_letter_code
_entity_poly.pdbx_strand_id
1 'polypeptide(L)'
;MPITKSAKKALRQNKRRRQRNLRQLNAMREIIKKIRKLVDENKKAAEGEPRQGREEALKLLPQAYKVIDKTAKIGVIKRNNAARKKSRLTKLISRGSSETAPKQS
;
A
#
# COMPACT_ATOMS: atom_id res chain seq x y z
N MET A 1 3.62 -12.19 32.01
CA MET A 1 2.89 -11.15 32.78
C MET A 1 3.90 -10.12 33.27
N PRO A 2 3.69 -8.80 33.10
CA PRO A 2 4.70 -7.81 33.50
C PRO A 2 4.82 -7.73 35.01
N ILE A 3 6.03 -7.90 35.55
CA ILE A 3 6.28 -7.95 36.99
C ILE A 3 6.41 -6.53 37.56
N THR A 4 7.25 -5.70 36.95
CA THR A 4 7.52 -4.34 37.41
C THR A 4 6.41 -3.34 37.04
N LYS A 5 6.26 -2.27 37.83
CA LYS A 5 5.28 -1.20 37.59
C LYS A 5 5.48 -0.54 36.20
N SER A 6 6.74 -0.34 35.80
CA SER A 6 7.11 0.20 34.49
C SER A 6 6.68 -0.73 33.35
N ALA A 7 6.90 -2.04 33.49
CA ALA A 7 6.50 -3.02 32.48
C ALA A 7 4.97 -3.12 32.34
N LYS A 8 4.21 -3.06 33.44
CA LYS A 8 2.73 -3.01 33.41
C LYS A 8 2.23 -1.77 32.65
N LYS A 9 2.86 -0.60 32.87
CA LYS A 9 2.54 0.65 32.14
C LYS A 9 2.88 0.54 30.66
N ALA A 10 4.06 0.01 30.32
CA ALA A 10 4.50 -0.19 28.95
C ALA A 10 3.54 -1.10 28.17
N LEU A 11 3.05 -2.19 28.78
CA LEU A 11 2.06 -3.08 28.16
C LEU A 11 0.77 -2.33 27.80
N ARG A 12 0.22 -1.53 28.72
CA ARG A 12 -0.99 -0.72 28.47
C ARG A 12 -0.78 0.28 27.32
N GLN A 13 0.36 0.98 27.33
CA GLN A 13 0.71 1.93 26.28
C GLN A 13 0.88 1.24 24.92
N ASN A 14 1.56 0.09 24.90
CA ASN A 14 1.78 -0.69 23.68
C ASN A 14 0.45 -1.17 23.09
N LYS A 15 -0.47 -1.73 23.89
CA LYS A 15 -1.81 -2.14 23.42
C LYS A 15 -2.55 -1.00 22.72
N ARG A 16 -2.58 0.19 23.34
CA ARG A 16 -3.21 1.40 22.77
C ARG A 16 -2.52 1.91 21.50
N ARG A 17 -1.18 1.88 21.46
CA ARG A 17 -0.40 2.28 20.27
C ARG A 17 -0.61 1.28 19.12
N ARG A 18 -0.57 -0.03 19.41
CA ARG A 18 -0.79 -1.11 18.46
C ARG A 18 -2.15 -1.00 17.79
N GLN A 19 -3.23 -0.78 18.54
CA GLN A 19 -4.56 -0.61 17.97
C GLN A 19 -4.64 0.57 16.99
N ARG A 20 -4.03 1.71 17.33
CA ARG A 20 -3.97 2.88 16.43
C ARG A 20 -3.15 2.61 15.17
N ASN A 21 -1.98 2.00 15.33
CA ASN A 21 -1.09 1.67 14.21
C ASN A 21 -1.71 0.64 13.27
N LEU A 22 -2.42 -0.36 13.82
CA LEU A 22 -3.08 -1.40 13.04
C LEU A 22 -4.16 -0.81 12.11
N ARG A 23 -4.94 0.17 12.59
CA ARG A 23 -5.95 0.85 11.76
C ARG A 23 -5.33 1.52 10.53
N GLN A 24 -4.24 2.27 10.70
CA GLN A 24 -3.55 2.94 9.59
C GLN A 24 -2.89 1.93 8.64
N LEU A 25 -2.26 0.90 9.22
CA LEU A 25 -1.61 -0.16 8.45
C LEU A 25 -2.62 -0.94 7.59
N ASN A 26 -3.79 -1.24 8.13
CA ASN A 26 -4.85 -1.94 7.41
C ASN A 26 -5.45 -1.07 6.30
N ALA A 27 -5.77 0.20 6.58
CA ALA A 27 -6.26 1.13 5.56
C ALA A 27 -5.28 1.24 4.37
N MET A 28 -3.97 1.34 4.65
CA MET A 28 -2.94 1.32 3.61
C MET A 28 -2.94 0.01 2.82
N ARG A 29 -3.01 -1.15 3.51
CA ARG A 29 -3.02 -2.47 2.86
C ARG A 29 -4.26 -2.69 2.00
N GLU A 30 -5.43 -2.23 2.45
CA GLU A 30 -6.68 -2.34 1.71
C GLU A 30 -6.65 -1.56 0.42
N ILE A 31 -6.19 -0.30 0.44
CA ILE A 31 -6.07 0.52 -0.78
C ILE A 31 -5.08 -0.13 -1.76
N ILE A 32 -3.93 -0.59 -1.26
CA ILE A 32 -2.95 -1.30 -2.10
C ILE A 32 -3.57 -2.59 -2.69
N LYS A 33 -4.37 -3.33 -1.92
CA LYS A 33 -5.04 -4.55 -2.38
C LYS A 33 -6.08 -4.24 -3.44
N LYS A 34 -6.86 -3.16 -3.27
CA LYS A 34 -7.83 -2.69 -4.27
C LYS A 34 -7.14 -2.35 -5.60
N ILE A 35 -6.07 -1.57 -5.56
CA ILE A 35 -5.29 -1.24 -6.77
C ILE A 35 -4.73 -2.50 -7.44
N ARG A 36 -4.21 -3.45 -6.66
CA ARG A 36 -3.71 -4.72 -7.20
C ARG A 36 -4.81 -5.53 -7.89
N LYS A 37 -5.96 -5.67 -7.24
CA LYS A 37 -7.12 -6.37 -7.82
C LYS A 37 -7.56 -5.75 -9.14
N LEU A 38 -7.69 -4.43 -9.18
CA LEU A 38 -8.05 -3.72 -10.41
C LEU A 38 -7.03 -3.98 -11.53
N VAL A 39 -5.73 -3.92 -11.23
CA VAL A 39 -4.69 -4.23 -12.23
C VAL A 39 -4.75 -5.69 -12.69
N ASP A 40 -4.98 -6.63 -11.77
CA ASP A 40 -5.08 -8.06 -12.09
C ASP A 40 -6.34 -8.39 -12.91
N GLU A 41 -7.48 -7.75 -12.60
CA GLU A 41 -8.74 -7.86 -13.34
C GLU A 41 -8.59 -7.30 -14.77
N ASN A 42 -7.96 -6.13 -14.93
CA ASN A 42 -7.65 -5.59 -16.27
C ASN A 42 -6.76 -6.52 -17.09
N LYS A 43 -5.78 -7.18 -16.44
CA LYS A 43 -4.89 -8.11 -17.15
C LYS A 43 -5.65 -9.33 -17.69
N LYS A 44 -6.72 -9.76 -17.02
CA LYS A 44 -7.57 -10.88 -17.46
C LYS A 44 -8.59 -10.46 -18.52
N ALA A 45 -9.07 -9.22 -18.49
CA ALA A 45 -10.00 -8.66 -19.47
C ALA A 45 -9.32 -8.19 -20.78
N ALA A 46 -8.01 -8.40 -20.91
CA ALA A 46 -7.20 -7.94 -22.04
C ALA A 46 -7.52 -8.60 -23.40
N GLU A 47 -8.55 -9.45 -23.47
CA GLU A 47 -9.03 -10.08 -24.72
C GLU A 47 -10.19 -9.34 -25.40
N GLY A 48 -10.52 -8.08 -25.04
CA GLY A 48 -11.43 -7.29 -25.90
C GLY A 48 -12.13 -6.04 -25.38
N GLU A 49 -12.04 -5.69 -24.09
CA GLU A 49 -12.85 -4.61 -23.48
C GLU A 49 -12.01 -3.37 -23.06
N PRO A 50 -12.61 -2.16 -23.00
CA PRO A 50 -11.90 -0.89 -22.86
C PRO A 50 -11.19 -0.72 -21.50
N ARG A 51 -10.17 0.14 -21.50
CA ARG A 51 -9.15 0.42 -20.46
C ARG A 51 -9.68 0.99 -19.12
N GLN A 52 -10.93 0.73 -18.75
CA GLN A 52 -11.63 1.35 -17.62
C GLN A 52 -10.93 1.10 -16.29
N GLY A 53 -10.54 -0.14 -15.99
CA GLY A 53 -9.91 -0.43 -14.70
C GLY A 53 -8.51 0.20 -14.55
N ARG A 54 -7.82 0.56 -15.64
CA ARG A 54 -6.55 1.30 -15.58
C ARG A 54 -6.79 2.73 -15.12
N GLU A 55 -7.81 3.38 -15.69
CA GLU A 55 -8.20 4.74 -15.32
C GLU A 55 -8.66 4.78 -13.86
N GLU A 56 -9.39 3.77 -13.40
CA GLU A 56 -9.77 3.63 -12.00
C GLU A 56 -8.55 3.46 -11.06
N ALA A 57 -7.58 2.64 -11.47
CA ALA A 57 -6.34 2.48 -10.71
C ALA A 57 -5.54 3.80 -10.62
N LEU A 58 -5.53 4.60 -11.69
CA LEU A 58 -4.93 5.94 -11.71
C LEU A 58 -5.69 6.92 -10.80
N LYS A 59 -7.03 6.89 -10.78
CA LYS A 59 -7.86 7.69 -9.88
C LYS A 59 -7.64 7.34 -8.40
N LEU A 60 -7.34 6.07 -8.09
CA LEU A 60 -7.03 5.61 -6.72
C LEU A 60 -5.59 5.92 -6.27
N LEU A 61 -4.68 6.25 -7.20
CA LEU A 61 -3.27 6.47 -6.90
C LEU A 61 -3.02 7.66 -5.94
N PRO A 62 -3.65 8.85 -6.12
CA PRO A 62 -3.53 9.96 -5.16
C PRO A 62 -3.97 9.57 -3.75
N GLN A 63 -5.05 8.79 -3.63
CA GLN A 63 -5.53 8.30 -2.34
C GLN A 63 -4.53 7.34 -1.70
N ALA A 64 -3.94 6.43 -2.48
CA ALA A 64 -2.89 5.53 -2.02
C ALA A 64 -1.67 6.31 -1.50
N TYR A 65 -1.22 7.34 -2.23
CA TYR A 65 -0.11 8.19 -1.80
C TYR A 65 -0.42 8.91 -0.50
N LYS A 66 -1.60 9.53 -0.39
CA LYS A 66 -2.05 10.20 0.84
C LYS A 66 -2.00 9.28 2.05
N VAL A 67 -2.48 8.04 1.91
CA VAL A 67 -2.49 7.06 3.01
C VAL A 67 -1.09 6.54 3.32
N ILE A 68 -0.27 6.26 2.32
CA ILE A 68 1.13 5.82 2.51
C ILE A 68 1.94 6.89 3.24
N ASP A 69 1.83 8.13 2.80
CA ASP A 69 2.61 9.24 3.36
C ASP A 69 2.14 9.63 4.76
N LYS A 70 0.83 9.57 5.03
CA LYS A 70 0.30 9.72 6.38
C LYS A 70 0.79 8.61 7.32
N THR A 71 0.81 7.37 6.85
CA THR A 71 1.30 6.22 7.63
C THR A 71 2.79 6.34 7.94
N ALA A 72 3.56 6.92 7.01
CA ALA A 72 4.98 7.23 7.21
C ALA A 72 5.20 8.40 8.19
N LYS A 73 4.41 9.48 8.05
CA LYS A 73 4.48 10.66 8.92
C LYS A 73 4.24 10.32 10.40
N ILE A 74 3.30 9.41 10.67
CA ILE A 74 2.98 8.95 12.03
C ILE A 74 4.03 7.95 12.56
N GLY A 75 4.98 7.51 11.73
CA GLY A 75 6.05 6.61 12.12
C GLY A 75 5.65 5.12 12.16
N VAL A 76 4.49 4.75 11.60
CA VAL A 76 4.08 3.34 11.51
C VAL A 76 4.93 2.58 10.51
N ILE A 77 5.35 3.24 9.42
CA ILE A 77 6.33 2.73 8.46
C ILE A 77 7.49 3.71 8.30
N LYS A 78 8.70 3.20 8.03
CA LYS A 78 9.86 4.04 7.72
C LYS A 78 9.69 4.74 6.37
N ARG A 79 10.27 5.93 6.21
CA ARG A 79 10.30 6.73 4.96
C ARG A 79 10.71 5.91 3.73
N ASN A 80 11.74 5.07 3.83
CA ASN A 80 12.19 4.22 2.73
C ASN A 80 11.20 3.10 2.39
N ASN A 81 10.39 2.64 3.35
CA ASN A 81 9.32 1.68 3.08
C ASN A 81 8.18 2.35 2.30
N ALA A 82 7.80 3.57 2.68
CA ALA A 82 6.83 4.37 1.95
C ALA A 82 7.28 4.63 0.50
N ALA A 83 8.53 5.07 0.28
CA ALA A 83 9.10 5.28 -1.04
C ALA A 83 9.07 4.01 -1.91
N ARG A 84 9.51 2.86 -1.36
CA ARG A 84 9.45 1.56 -2.05
C ARG A 84 8.03 1.16 -2.41
N LYS A 85 7.04 1.43 -1.55
CA LYS A 85 5.62 1.14 -1.84
C LYS A 85 5.08 2.00 -2.97
N LYS A 86 5.39 3.30 -2.98
CA LYS A 86 4.99 4.22 -4.06
C LYS A 86 5.58 3.78 -5.41
N SER A 87 6.88 3.53 -5.47
CA SER A 87 7.57 3.05 -6.67
C SER A 87 7.03 1.70 -7.17
N ARG A 88 6.69 0.77 -6.27
CA ARG A 88 6.11 -0.52 -6.67
C ARG A 88 4.68 -0.38 -7.20
N LEU A 89 3.87 0.54 -6.66
CA LEU A 89 2.51 0.77 -7.14
C LEU A 89 2.50 1.35 -8.56
N THR A 90 3.34 2.34 -8.83
CA THR A 90 3.45 2.91 -10.18
C THR A 90 3.96 1.90 -11.18
N LYS A 91 5.00 1.14 -10.81
CA LYS A 91 5.53 0.07 -11.66
C LYS A 91 4.50 -1.02 -11.94
N LEU A 92 3.61 -1.33 -11.00
CA LEU A 92 2.56 -2.31 -11.20
C LEU A 92 1.55 -1.83 -12.25
N ILE A 93 1.09 -0.58 -12.13
CA ILE A 93 0.15 0.04 -13.08
C ILE A 93 0.79 0.18 -14.46
N SER A 94 2.08 0.55 -14.52
CA SER A 94 2.79 0.70 -15.80
C SER A 94 3.13 -0.64 -16.45
N ARG A 95 3.45 -1.69 -15.69
CA ARG A 95 3.77 -3.00 -16.27
C ARG A 95 2.56 -3.68 -16.91
N GLY A 96 1.34 -3.38 -16.45
CA GLY A 96 0.11 -3.76 -17.16
C GLY A 96 -0.08 -3.05 -18.51
N SER A 97 0.77 -2.06 -18.83
CA SER A 97 0.71 -1.31 -20.09
C SER A 97 1.83 -1.64 -21.09
N SER A 98 2.83 -2.43 -20.68
CA SER A 98 3.99 -2.77 -21.51
C SER A 98 4.21 -4.28 -21.53
N GLU A 99 3.61 -4.96 -22.51
CA GLU A 99 4.38 -5.97 -23.23
C GLU A 99 5.52 -5.24 -23.97
N THR A 100 6.70 -5.87 -24.08
CA THR A 100 7.92 -5.43 -24.80
C THR A 100 8.92 -4.50 -24.08
N ALA A 101 10.00 -5.09 -23.58
CA ALA A 101 11.38 -4.93 -24.10
C ALA A 101 12.35 -5.75 -23.22
N PRO A 102 13.14 -6.70 -23.78
CA PRO A 102 14.21 -7.34 -23.04
C PRO A 102 15.22 -6.27 -22.65
N LYS A 103 15.61 -6.24 -21.37
CA LYS A 103 16.75 -5.44 -20.92
C LYS A 103 17.99 -5.98 -21.63
N GLN A 104 18.47 -5.29 -22.66
CA GLN A 104 19.82 -5.46 -23.14
C GLN A 104 20.77 -4.78 -22.13
N SER A 105 21.64 -5.58 -21.54
CA SER A 105 22.90 -5.18 -20.91
C SER A 105 23.84 -6.37 -20.99
#